data_AF-A0A6I5C1U6-F1
#
_entry.id   AF-A0A6I5C1U6-F1
#
_cell.length_a   1.000
_cell.length_b   1.000
_cell.length_c   1.000
_cell.angle_alpha   90.00
_cell.angle_beta   90.00
_cell.angle_gamma   90.00
#
_symmetry.space_group_name_H-M   'P 1'
#
loop_
_entity.id
_entity.type
_entity.pdbx_description
1 polymer ?
#
loop_
_entity_poly.entity_id
_entity_poly.type
_entity_poly.pdbx_seq_one_letter_code
_entity_poly.pdbx_strand_id
1 'polypeptide(L)' 'VVKRRWVVERSIGWIMMHRRLARDYETLTASSEAMIHIASIDNLAKRITDETTPTWRGTY' A
#
# COMPACT_ATOMS: atom_id res chain seq x y z
N VAL A 1 4.22 -24.82 3.88
CA VAL A 1 4.89 -23.50 3.90
C VAL A 1 5.02 -22.99 2.47
N VAL A 2 4.43 -21.84 2.14
CA VAL A 2 4.61 -21.21 0.82
C VAL A 2 5.93 -20.44 0.80
N LYS A 3 6.89 -20.88 -0.02
CA LYS A 3 8.15 -20.14 -0.22
C LYS A 3 7.82 -18.75 -0.76
N ARG A 4 8.40 -17.69 -0.18
CA ARG A 4 8.21 -16.27 -0.57
C ARG A 4 6.88 -15.62 -0.20
N ARG A 5 6.10 -16.19 0.74
CA ARG A 5 4.90 -15.53 1.34
C ARG A 5 5.16 -14.07 1.75
N TRP A 6 6.34 -13.78 2.30
CA TRP A 6 6.77 -12.45 2.73
C TRP A 6 6.76 -11.38 1.63
N VAL A 7 6.85 -11.78 0.35
CA VAL A 7 6.83 -10.82 -0.76
C VAL A 7 5.42 -10.24 -0.92
N VAL A 8 4.40 -11.11 -0.91
CA VAL A 8 2.99 -10.69 -1.00
C VAL A 8 2.58 -9.91 0.24
N GLU A 9 2.93 -10.40 1.43
CA GLU A 9 2.61 -9.72 2.68
C GLU A 9 3.26 -8.34 2.78
N ARG A 10 4.47 -8.16 2.25
CA ARG A 10 5.09 -6.84 2.21
C ARG A 10 4.36 -5.89 1.28
N SER A 11 3.94 -6.36 0.09
CA SER A 11 3.13 -5.53 -0.81
C SER A 11 1.84 -5.07 -0.14
N ILE A 12 1.18 -5.97 0.59
CA ILE A 12 0.00 -5.64 1.41
C ILE A 12 0.35 -4.64 2.51
N GLY A 13 1.47 -4.82 3.19
CA GLY A 13 1.94 -3.91 4.24
C GLY A 13 2.19 -2.48 3.75
N TRP A 14 2.66 -2.30 2.52
CA TRP A 14 2.86 -0.96 1.97
C TRP A 14 1.54 -0.28 1.59
N ILE A 15 0.62 -0.97 0.93
CA ILE A 15 -0.67 -0.36 0.54
C ILE A 15 -1.50 0.02 1.78
N MET A 16 -1.36 -0.70 2.89
CA MET A 16 -2.01 -0.40 4.17
C MET A 16 -1.52 0.91 4.83
N MET A 17 -0.42 1.51 4.36
CA MET A 17 0.00 2.84 4.81
C MET A 17 -0.96 3.95 4.32
N HIS A 18 -1.75 3.68 3.29
CA HIS A 18 -2.83 4.57 2.88
C HIS A 18 -4.03 4.37 3.81
N ARG A 19 -4.32 5.39 4.63
CA ARG A 19 -5.39 5.34 5.66
C ARG A 19 -6.76 4.89 5.14
N ARG A 20 -7.07 5.19 3.86
CA ARG A 20 -8.31 4.76 3.20
C ARG A 20 -8.40 3.25 2.93
N LEU A 21 -7.26 2.55 2.87
CA LEU A 21 -7.22 1.09 2.69
C LEU A 21 -7.19 0.33 4.03
N ALA A 22 -6.94 1.02 5.15
CA ALA A 22 -6.93 0.40 6.48
C ALA A 22 -8.31 -0.07 6.94
N ARG A 23 -9.39 0.46 6.36
CA ARG A 23 -10.77 0.09 6.63
C ARG A 23 -11.58 0.17 5.34
N ASP A 24 -12.63 -0.64 5.24
CA ASP A 24 -13.53 -0.59 4.11
C ASP A 24 -14.41 0.66 4.20
N TYR A 25 -13.96 1.72 3.53
CA TYR A 25 -14.68 2.99 3.45
C TYR A 25 -15.50 3.12 2.18
N GLU A 26 -15.16 2.35 1.14
CA GLU A 26 -15.68 2.55 -0.19
C GLU A 26 -16.91 1.65 -0.41
N THR A 27 -18.04 2.24 -0.78
CA THR A 27 -19.29 1.49 -0.98
C THR A 27 -19.25 0.64 -2.26
N LEU A 28 -18.44 1.04 -3.24
CA LEU A 28 -18.35 0.38 -4.54
C LEU A 28 -16.99 -0.29 -4.69
N THR A 29 -16.99 -1.53 -5.18
CA THR A 29 -15.77 -2.31 -5.44
C THR A 29 -14.79 -1.58 -6.36
N ALA A 30 -15.30 -0.91 -7.40
CA ALA A 30 -14.49 -0.11 -8.33
C ALA A 30 -13.74 1.03 -7.62
N SER A 31 -14.32 1.63 -6.59
CA SER A 31 -13.64 2.65 -5.79
C SER A 31 -12.53 2.03 -4.94
N SER A 32 -12.77 0.88 -4.32
CA SER A 32 -11.75 0.13 -3.58
C SER A 32 -10.58 -0.29 -4.48
N GLU A 33 -10.88 -0.77 -5.69
CA GLU A 33 -9.88 -1.13 -6.71
C GLU A 33 -9.05 0.08 -7.12
N ALA A 34 -9.69 1.23 -7.39
CA ALA A 34 -9.00 2.47 -7.72
C ALA A 34 -8.04 2.90 -6.59
N MET A 35 -8.45 2.78 -5.32
CA MET A 35 -7.59 3.09 -4.18
C MET A 35 -6.35 2.16 -4.10
N ILE A 36 -6.50 0.87 -4.42
CA ILE A 36 -5.38 -0.08 -4.48
C ILE A 36 -4.41 0.32 -5.61
N HIS A 37 -4.92 0.71 -6.78
CA HIS A 37 -4.09 1.18 -7.89
C HIS A 37 -3.31 2.45 -7.53
N ILE A 38 -3.98 3.43 -6.91
CA ILE A 38 -3.35 4.67 -6.45
C ILE A 38 -2.22 4.37 -5.46
N ALA A 39 -2.47 3.52 -4.46
CA ALA A 39 -1.46 3.14 -3.48
C ALA A 39 -0.25 2.41 -4.12
N SER A 40 -0.50 1.60 -5.15
CA SER A 40 0.56 0.91 -5.89
C SER A 40 1.40 1.88 -6.71
N ILE A 41 0.76 2.87 -7.36
CA ILE A 41 1.43 3.93 -8.13
C ILE A 41 2.30 4.78 -7.21
N ASP A 42 1.78 5.22 -6.06
CA ASP A 42 2.53 6.03 -5.08
C ASP A 42 3.78 5.31 -4.58
N ASN A 43 3.67 4.01 -4.25
CA ASN A 43 4.82 3.20 -3.85
C ASN A 43 5.87 3.09 -4.97
N LEU A 44 5.44 2.83 -6.19
CA LEU A 44 6.34 2.77 -7.34
C LEU A 44 7.02 4.12 -7.61
N ALA A 45 6.27 5.21 -7.54
CA ALA A 45 6.80 6.57 -7.71
C ALA A 45 7.90 6.85 -6.68
N LYS A 46 7.66 6.57 -5.40
CA LYS A 46 8.65 6.72 -4.33
C LYS A 46 9.92 5.90 -4.55
N ARG A 47 9.78 4.68 -5.07
CA ARG A 47 10.92 3.83 -5.42
C ARG A 47 11.74 4.38 -6.57
N ILE A 48 11.09 5.00 -7.56
CA ILE A 48 11.76 5.59 -8.71
C ILE A 48 12.52 6.86 -8.32
N THR A 49 11.99 7.61 -7.36
CA THR A 49 12.60 8.85 -6.85
C THR A 49 13.58 8.62 -5.70
N ASP A 50 13.83 7.36 -5.30
CA ASP A 50 14.56 6.99 -4.08
C ASP A 50 14.01 7.69 -2.81
N GLU A 51 12.73 8.05 -2.82
CA GLU A 51 12.05 8.60 -1.66
C GLU A 51 11.80 7.50 -0.63
N THR A 52 11.96 7.85 0.65
CA THR A 52 11.70 6.90 1.74
C THR A 52 10.22 6.54 1.76
N THR A 53 9.92 5.25 1.55
CA THR A 53 8.55 4.75 1.70
C THR A 53 8.06 5.04 3.13
N PRO A 54 6.87 5.64 3.31
CA PRO A 54 6.36 5.91 4.64
C PRO A 54 6.31 4.63 5.47
N THR A 55 6.90 4.69 6.66
CA THR A 55 6.86 3.62 7.65
C THR A 55 6.15 4.13 8.89
N TRP A 56 5.63 3.20 9.70
CA TRP A 56 5.04 3.52 11.01
C TRP A 56 6.00 4.23 11.99
N ARG A 57 7.29 4.36 11.66
CA ARG A 57 8.31 4.99 12.49
C ARG A 57 8.54 6.48 12.18
N GLY A 58 7.91 7.04 11.15
CA GLY A 58 8.24 8.39 10.64
C GLY A 58 7.12 9.43 10.73
N THR A 59 6.10 9.24 11.58
CA THR A 59 4.93 10.13 11.65
C THR A 59 4.83 10.96 12.93
N TYR A 60 5.96 11.31 13.55
CA TYR A 60 6.05 12.20 14.71
C TYR A 60 7.10 13.28 14.47
#